data_AF-A0A9D6TAN4-F1
#
_entry.id   AF-A0A9D6TAN4-F1
#
_cell.length_a   1.000
_cell.length_b   1.000
_cell.length_c   1.000
_cell.angle_alpha   90.00
_cell.angle_beta   90.00
_cell.angle_gamma   90.00
#
_symmetry.space_group_name_H-M   'P 1'
#
loop_
_entity.id
_entity.type
_entity.pdbx_description
1 polymer ?
#
loop_
_entity_poly.entity_id
_entity_poly.type
_entity_poly.pdbx_seq_one_letter_code
_entity_poly.pdbx_strand_id
1 'polypeptide(L)'
;MDLDLYLTGPSWETVYFANNPSRSGGKLERDVRCADRRAAAAAEPALEWATFADPAPGRYRVGVDYLEGCEGGAQPVGFRVVIEYGGARHEHTGVVQLRQFLPVVSEFELRRAAPTGPLTLVMPPPATPLPENKP
;
A
#
# COMPACT_ATOMS: atom_id res chain seq x y z
N MET A 1 -9.75 5.30 8.96
CA MET A 1 -8.29 5.27 9.18
C MET A 1 -7.60 5.75 7.92
N ASP A 2 -6.39 6.25 8.09
CA ASP A 2 -5.40 6.52 7.05
C ASP A 2 -4.39 5.38 7.08
N LEU A 3 -4.23 4.64 5.98
CA LEU A 3 -3.16 3.66 5.84
C LEU A 3 -2.30 4.14 4.69
N ASP A 4 -0.99 4.17 4.90
CA ASP A 4 -0.03 4.66 3.91
C ASP A 4 0.81 3.51 3.34
N LEU A 5 1.02 3.55 2.03
CA LEU A 5 1.82 2.57 1.29
C LEU A 5 3.26 3.05 1.11
N TYR A 6 4.21 2.18 1.45
CA TYR A 6 5.63 2.38 1.20
C TYR A 6 6.12 1.31 0.24
N LEU A 7 6.75 1.71 -0.86
CA LEU A 7 7.35 0.78 -1.82
C LEU A 7 8.82 1.12 -2.04
N THR A 8 9.71 0.33 -1.44
CA THR A 8 11.17 0.49 -1.58
C THR A 8 11.68 -0.38 -2.71
N GLY A 9 12.32 0.24 -3.71
CA GLY A 9 12.92 -0.45 -4.84
C GLY A 9 14.39 -0.84 -4.62
N PRO A 10 15.03 -1.46 -5.64
CA PRO A 10 16.40 -1.96 -5.55
C PRO A 10 17.47 -0.89 -5.28
N SER A 11 17.17 0.37 -5.59
CA SER A 11 18.03 1.53 -5.32
C SER A 11 17.97 2.02 -3.88
N TRP A 12 17.19 1.34 -3.01
CA TRP A 12 16.86 1.77 -1.64
C TRP A 12 16.01 3.05 -1.56
N GLU A 13 15.52 3.52 -2.70
CA GLU A 13 14.57 4.61 -2.73
C GLU A 13 13.16 4.10 -2.48
N THR A 14 12.41 4.85 -1.66
CA THR A 14 11.05 4.52 -1.29
C THR A 14 10.06 5.47 -1.93
N VAL A 15 9.07 4.91 -2.62
CA VAL A 15 7.85 5.62 -3.03
C VAL A 15 6.92 5.69 -1.82
N TYR A 16 6.49 6.89 -1.47
CA TYR A 16 5.48 7.21 -0.46
C TYR A 16 5.03 8.66 -0.68
N PHE A 17 4.04 9.16 0.09
CA PHE A 17 3.41 10.47 -0.17
C PHE A 17 4.40 11.64 -0.33
N ALA A 18 5.49 11.68 0.44
CA ALA A 18 6.47 12.78 0.39
C ALA A 18 7.65 12.55 -0.57
N ASN A 19 7.76 11.35 -1.17
CA ASN A 19 8.74 11.06 -2.23
C ASN A 19 8.03 10.52 -3.48
N ASN A 20 7.25 11.39 -4.10
CA ASN A 20 6.37 11.05 -5.22
C ASN A 20 6.38 12.15 -6.32
N PRO A 21 6.75 11.83 -7.58
CA PRO A 21 7.37 10.57 -7.99
C PRO A 21 8.76 10.41 -7.37
N SER A 22 9.18 9.17 -7.15
CA SER A 22 10.55 8.84 -6.76
C SER A 22 11.51 8.98 -7.95
N ARG A 23 12.80 9.21 -7.70
CA ARG A 23 13.86 9.26 -8.72
C ARG A 23 14.06 7.91 -9.41
N SER A 24 13.71 6.81 -8.73
CA SER A 24 13.72 5.44 -9.26
C SER A 24 12.57 5.16 -10.24
N GLY A 25 11.70 6.14 -10.50
CA GLY A 25 10.60 6.05 -11.46
C GLY A 25 9.29 5.50 -10.91
N GLY A 26 9.27 5.11 -9.63
CA GLY A 26 8.04 4.71 -8.96
C GLY A 26 7.18 5.91 -8.54
N LYS A 27 5.85 5.75 -8.58
CA LYS A 27 4.88 6.81 -8.30
C LYS A 27 3.77 6.31 -7.39
N LEU A 28 3.40 7.10 -6.39
CA LEU A 28 2.16 6.92 -5.63
C LEU A 28 1.04 7.58 -6.44
N GLU A 29 0.19 6.75 -7.03
CA GLU A 29 -0.82 7.21 -8.00
C GLU A 29 -2.05 7.77 -7.30
N ARG A 30 -2.39 7.19 -6.14
CA ARG A 30 -3.44 7.70 -5.28
C ARG A 30 -3.07 7.48 -3.82
N ASP A 31 -3.11 8.58 -3.10
CA ASP A 31 -3.06 8.69 -1.65
C ASP A 31 -4.49 8.81 -1.10
N VAL A 32 -4.81 8.20 0.04
CA VAL A 32 -6.15 8.20 0.63
C VAL A 32 -6.11 8.80 2.03
N ARG A 33 -6.17 10.12 2.10
CA ARG A 33 -6.08 10.82 3.38
C ARG A 33 -7.42 10.85 4.12
N CYS A 34 -7.37 11.06 5.42
CA CYS A 34 -8.58 11.27 6.23
C CYS A 34 -9.49 12.43 5.77
N ALA A 35 -8.92 13.49 5.18
CA ALA A 35 -9.71 14.58 4.61
C ALA A 35 -10.52 14.12 3.39
N ASP A 36 -9.92 13.31 2.53
CA ASP A 36 -10.54 12.80 1.30
C ASP A 36 -11.70 11.85 1.65
N ARG A 37 -11.55 11.06 2.72
CA ARG A 37 -12.62 10.20 3.26
C ARG A 37 -13.82 10.97 3.80
N ARG A 38 -13.57 12.11 4.46
CA ARG A 38 -14.64 12.93 5.05
C ARG A 38 -15.43 13.72 3.99
N ALA A 39 -14.77 14.07 2.88
CA ALA A 39 -15.39 14.75 1.75
C ALA A 39 -16.09 13.79 0.77
N ALA A 40 -15.64 12.55 0.67
CA ALA A 40 -16.24 11.55 -0.20
C ALA A 40 -17.58 11.03 0.36
N ALA A 41 -18.68 11.38 -0.31
CA ALA A 41 -19.97 10.70 -0.15
C ALA A 41 -19.89 9.29 -0.75
N ALA A 42 -19.20 8.36 -0.07
CA ALA A 42 -19.23 6.90 -0.26
C ALA A 42 -19.00 6.28 -1.66
N ALA A 43 -18.78 7.03 -2.73
CA ALA A 43 -18.87 6.47 -4.09
C ALA A 43 -17.63 5.69 -4.57
N GLU A 44 -16.42 6.08 -4.18
CA GLU A 44 -15.19 5.43 -4.63
C GLU A 44 -14.51 4.65 -3.49
N PRO A 45 -14.08 3.39 -3.71
CA PRO A 45 -13.33 2.65 -2.72
C PRO A 45 -12.03 3.40 -2.43
N ALA A 46 -11.66 3.49 -1.17
CA ALA A 46 -10.41 4.10 -0.73
C ALA A 46 -9.24 3.15 -0.94
N LEU A 47 -8.84 3.06 -2.19
CA LEU A 47 -7.70 2.33 -2.68
C LEU A 47 -6.51 3.29 -2.68
N GLU A 48 -5.46 2.95 -1.95
CA GLU A 48 -4.14 3.52 -2.14
C GLU A 48 -3.37 2.63 -3.12
N TRP A 49 -2.63 3.21 -4.07
CA TRP A 49 -1.84 2.39 -5.00
C TRP A 49 -0.63 3.12 -5.55
N ALA A 50 0.41 2.33 -5.84
CA ALA A 50 1.67 2.79 -6.40
C ALA A 50 2.06 1.96 -7.62
N THR A 51 2.82 2.56 -8.53
CA THR A 51 3.28 1.93 -9.76
C THR A 51 4.78 2.13 -9.99
N PHE A 52 5.39 1.19 -10.70
CA PHE A 52 6.58 1.43 -11.50
C PHE A 52 6.24 1.07 -12.94
N ALA A 53 6.31 2.04 -13.85
CA ALA A 53 6.02 1.80 -15.27
C ALA A 53 7.05 0.86 -15.91
N ASP A 54 8.33 1.04 -15.57
CA ASP A 54 9.44 0.17 -15.97
C ASP A 54 10.27 -0.19 -14.71
N PRO A 55 9.87 -1.22 -13.95
CA PRO A 55 10.55 -1.56 -12.70
C PRO A 55 11.92 -2.19 -12.97
N ALA A 56 12.96 -1.66 -12.31
CA ALA A 56 14.29 -2.24 -12.34
C ALA A 56 14.31 -3.65 -11.74
N PRO A 57 15.11 -4.60 -12.25
CA PRO A 57 15.30 -5.89 -11.60
C PRO A 57 15.96 -5.71 -10.23
N GLY A 58 15.62 -6.58 -9.29
CA GLY A 58 16.19 -6.61 -7.95
C GLY A 58 15.13 -6.75 -6.87
N ARG A 59 15.54 -6.42 -5.64
CA ARG A 59 14.72 -6.60 -4.44
C ARG A 59 13.77 -5.42 -4.25
N TYR A 60 12.51 -5.73 -4.00
CA TYR A 60 11.47 -4.78 -3.62
C TYR A 60 10.95 -5.13 -2.22
N ARG A 61 10.59 -4.10 -1.46
CA ARG A 61 9.96 -4.22 -0.14
C ARG A 61 8.74 -3.35 -0.08
N VAL A 62 7.70 -3.88 0.56
CA VAL A 62 6.45 -3.17 0.80
C VAL A 62 6.33 -2.91 2.29
N GLY A 63 6.09 -1.66 2.66
CA GLY A 63 5.74 -1.25 4.01
C GLY A 63 4.33 -0.71 4.08
N VAL A 64 3.76 -0.75 5.27
CA VAL A 64 2.44 -0.17 5.61
C VAL A 64 2.60 0.66 6.86
N ASP A 65 2.15 1.91 6.83
CA ASP A 65 2.07 2.76 8.02
C ASP A 65 0.60 3.04 8.37
N TYR A 66 0.33 3.16 9.66
CA TYR A 66 -0.97 3.64 10.16
C TYR A 66 -0.73 4.86 11.03
N LEU A 67 -0.44 6.00 10.40
CA LEU A 67 -0.03 7.21 11.12
C LEU A 67 -1.22 7.89 11.83
N GLU A 68 -2.37 8.00 11.15
CA GLU A 68 -3.54 8.77 11.63
C GLU A 68 -4.88 8.01 11.52
N GLY A 69 -5.70 8.08 12.57
CA GLY A 69 -7.09 7.60 12.57
C GLY A 69 -8.10 8.69 12.24
N CYS A 70 -8.87 8.53 11.15
CA CYS A 70 -9.81 9.57 10.68
C CYS A 70 -10.98 9.91 11.61
N GLU A 71 -11.34 9.04 12.54
CA GLU A 71 -12.46 9.24 13.49
C GLU A 71 -12.01 9.09 14.95
N GLY A 72 -10.72 9.34 15.23
CA GLY A 72 -10.17 9.27 16.59
C GLY A 72 -10.06 7.86 17.18
N GLY A 73 -10.40 6.81 16.41
CA GLY A 73 -10.19 5.42 16.80
C GLY A 73 -8.71 5.06 16.85
N ALA A 74 -8.28 4.42 17.94
CA ALA A 74 -6.93 3.87 18.15
C ALA A 74 -6.87 2.35 18.02
N GLN A 75 -7.93 1.73 17.49
CA GLN A 75 -7.99 0.28 17.36
C GLN A 75 -7.05 -0.21 16.27
N PRO A 76 -6.41 -1.39 16.43
CA PRO A 76 -5.69 -2.03 15.34
C PRO A 76 -6.60 -2.25 14.13
N VAL A 77 -6.07 -2.05 12.93
CA VAL A 77 -6.81 -2.25 11.69
C VAL A 77 -6.16 -3.34 10.86
N GLY A 78 -6.99 -4.17 10.22
CA GLY A 78 -6.51 -5.09 9.21
C GLY A 78 -6.03 -4.33 7.98
N PHE A 79 -5.05 -4.86 7.25
CA PHE A 79 -4.66 -4.37 5.94
C PHE A 79 -4.56 -5.52 4.94
N ARG A 80 -4.60 -5.17 3.66
CA ARG A 80 -4.39 -6.08 2.53
C ARG A 80 -3.57 -5.35 1.49
N VAL A 81 -2.50 -5.98 1.01
CA VAL A 81 -1.64 -5.48 -0.07
C VAL A 81 -1.69 -6.50 -1.20
N VAL A 82 -2.03 -6.03 -2.39
CA VAL A 82 -2.01 -6.81 -3.63
C VAL A 82 -0.86 -6.30 -4.49
N ILE A 83 0.03 -7.21 -4.90
CA ILE A 83 1.19 -6.95 -5.74
C ILE A 83 0.95 -7.65 -7.08
N GLU A 84 0.95 -6.88 -8.16
CA GLU A 84 0.78 -7.39 -9.52
C GLU A 84 2.00 -7.04 -10.38
N TYR A 85 2.59 -8.06 -11.00
CA TYR A 85 3.73 -7.89 -11.89
C TYR A 85 3.89 -9.11 -12.80
N GLY A 86 4.16 -8.88 -14.09
CA GLY A 86 4.42 -9.97 -15.05
C GLY A 86 3.28 -10.98 -15.18
N GLY A 87 2.03 -10.55 -14.94
CA GLY A 87 0.85 -11.42 -14.91
C GLY A 87 0.70 -12.26 -13.63
N ALA A 88 1.66 -12.20 -12.71
CA ALA A 88 1.54 -12.79 -11.38
C ALA A 88 0.84 -11.82 -10.43
N ARG A 89 0.06 -12.38 -9.50
CA ARG A 89 -0.63 -11.65 -8.43
C ARG A 89 -0.31 -12.28 -7.09
N HIS A 90 0.20 -11.48 -6.17
CA HIS A 90 0.51 -11.87 -4.80
C HIS A 90 -0.31 -11.02 -3.84
N GLU A 91 -0.79 -11.62 -2.75
CA GLU A 91 -1.59 -10.93 -1.75
C GLU A 91 -1.03 -11.17 -0.36
N HIS A 92 -0.94 -10.12 0.43
CA HIS A 92 -0.49 -10.14 1.81
C HIS A 92 -1.51 -9.44 2.69
N THR A 93 -1.81 -10.03 3.85
CA THR A 93 -2.71 -9.43 4.84
C THR A 93 -2.03 -9.39 6.19
N GLY A 94 -2.50 -8.47 7.04
CA GLY A 94 -1.99 -8.34 8.40
C GLY A 94 -2.81 -7.37 9.21
N VAL A 95 -2.30 -7.02 10.39
CA VAL A 95 -2.91 -6.04 11.30
C VAL A 95 -1.82 -5.04 11.69
N VAL A 96 -2.18 -3.76 11.76
CA VAL A 96 -1.28 -2.67 12.15
C VAL A 96 -1.95 -1.81 13.23
N GLN A 97 -1.16 -1.36 14.21
CA GLN A 97 -1.62 -0.49 15.29
C GLN A 97 -1.52 0.99 14.89
N LEU A 98 -2.33 1.86 15.50
CA LEU A 98 -2.18 3.31 15.31
C LEU A 98 -0.77 3.75 15.72
N ARG A 99 -0.13 4.55 14.87
CA ARG A 99 1.27 5.01 14.94
C ARG A 99 2.31 3.90 14.84
N GLN A 100 1.96 2.77 14.26
CA GLN A 100 2.90 1.70 13.95
C GLN A 100 3.22 1.69 12.46
N PHE A 101 4.51 1.74 12.16
CA PHE A 101 5.02 1.43 10.84
C PHE A 101 5.48 -0.03 10.77
N LEU A 102 4.98 -0.77 9.79
CA LEU A 102 5.45 -2.10 9.42
C LEU A 102 6.36 -1.97 8.20
N PRO A 103 7.70 -1.95 8.37
CA PRO A 103 8.62 -1.61 7.29
C PRO A 103 8.70 -2.66 6.17
N VAL A 104 8.35 -3.91 6.47
CA VAL A 104 8.34 -5.03 5.52
C VAL A 104 7.15 -5.94 5.80
N VAL A 105 6.05 -5.74 5.07
CA VAL A 105 4.90 -6.65 5.03
C VAL A 105 5.00 -7.67 3.89
N SER A 106 5.81 -7.34 2.88
CA SER A 106 6.20 -8.25 1.80
C SER A 106 7.58 -7.88 1.26
N GLU A 107 8.35 -8.88 0.87
CA GLU A 107 9.62 -8.74 0.17
C GLU A 107 9.64 -9.71 -1.01
N PHE A 108 10.01 -9.22 -2.19
CA PHE A 108 10.07 -10.04 -3.41
C PHE A 108 11.21 -9.58 -4.32
N GLU A 109 11.61 -10.45 -5.24
CA GLU A 109 12.68 -10.18 -6.21
C GLU A 109 12.13 -10.21 -7.63
N LEU A 110 12.33 -9.11 -8.37
CA LEU A 110 12.04 -9.04 -9.79
C LEU A 110 13.25 -9.50 -10.59
N ARG A 111 13.06 -10.54 -11.41
CA ARG A 111 14.10 -11.11 -12.28
C ARG A 111 13.92 -10.58 -13.71
N ARG A 112 15.03 -10.34 -14.42
CA ARG A 112 14.99 -10.04 -15.87
C ARG A 112 14.50 -11.26 -16.64
N ALA A 113 13.22 -11.32 -16.99
CA ALA A 113 12.70 -12.31 -17.91
C ALA A 113 11.54 -11.72 -18.73
N ALA A 114 11.85 -11.10 -19.87
CA ALA A 114 10.90 -10.56 -20.86
C ALA A 114 10.10 -9.31 -20.40
N PRO A 115 9.32 -8.63 -21.27
CA PRO A 115 8.96 -7.22 -21.06
C PRO A 115 8.23 -7.02 -19.74
N THR A 116 8.82 -6.18 -18.93
CA THR A 116 8.39 -5.81 -17.59
C THR A 116 7.15 -4.94 -17.75
N GLY A 117 5.98 -5.58 -17.72
CA GLY A 117 4.75 -4.84 -17.47
C GLY A 117 4.87 -4.04 -16.16
N PRO A 118 4.00 -3.04 -15.94
CA PRO A 118 4.09 -2.23 -14.74
C PRO A 118 4.04 -3.12 -13.49
N LEU A 119 4.88 -2.79 -12.51
CA LEU A 119 4.67 -3.27 -11.15
C LEU A 119 3.59 -2.39 -10.54
N THR A 120 2.50 -3.00 -10.10
CA THR A 120 1.38 -2.31 -9.45
C THR A 120 1.22 -2.86 -8.05
N LEU A 121 1.15 -1.96 -7.07
CA LEU A 121 0.76 -2.28 -5.70
C LEU A 121 -0.54 -1.58 -5.36
N VAL A 122 -1.51 -2.32 -4.83
CA VAL A 122 -2.79 -1.78 -4.38
C VAL A 122 -3.01 -2.18 -2.93
N MET A 123 -3.29 -1.20 -2.09
CA MET A 123 -3.82 -1.39 -0.75
C MET A 123 -5.31 -1.01 -0.75
N PRO A 124 -6.21 -2.00 -0.97
CA PRO A 124 -7.63 -1.73 -0.87
C PRO A 124 -8.04 -1.40 0.58
N PRO A 125 -9.21 -0.76 0.77
CA PRO A 125 -9.72 -0.56 2.11
C PRO A 125 -9.89 -1.95 2.76
N PRO A 126 -9.63 -2.07 4.07
CA PRO A 126 -9.88 -3.30 4.80
C PRO A 126 -11.33 -3.73 4.59
N ALA A 127 -11.54 -5.03 4.41
CA ALA A 127 -12.89 -5.56 4.52
C ALA A 127 -13.45 -5.17 5.89
N THR A 128 -14.72 -4.78 5.93
CA THR A 128 -15.44 -4.46 7.17
C THR A 128 -15.12 -5.51 8.23
N PRO A 129 -14.82 -5.12 9.49
CA PRO A 129 -14.52 -6.12 10.52
C PRO A 129 -15.65 -7.14 10.63
N LEU A 130 -15.29 -8.41 10.86
CA LEU A 130 -16.26 -9.46 11.19
C LEU A 130 -17.16 -8.94 12.32
N PRO A 131 -18.48 -9.18 12.27
CA PRO A 131 -19.38 -8.71 13.31
C PRO A 131 -18.87 -9.19 14.68
N GLU A 132 -18.76 -8.25 15.62
CA GLU A 132 -18.47 -8.57 17.01
C GLU A 132 -19.44 -9.66 17.47
N ASN A 133 -18.91 -10.74 18.04
CA ASN A 133 -19.76 -11.72 18.72
C ASN A 133 -20.54 -10.98 19.81
N LYS A 134 -21.83 -10.79 19.56
CA LYS A 134 -22.80 -10.29 20.53
C LYS A 134 -22.87 -11.31 21.68
N PRO A 135 -22.93 -10.86 22.96
CA PRO A 135 -22.84 -11.72 24.13
C PRO A 135 -23.88 -12.83 24.17
#